data_AF-A0A947AB58-F1
#
_entry.id   AF-A0A947AB58-F1
#
_cell.length_a   1.000
_cell.length_b   1.000
_cell.length_c   1.000
_cell.angle_alpha   90.00
_cell.angle_beta   90.00
_cell.angle_gamma   90.00
#
_symmetry.space_group_name_H-M   'P 1'
#
loop_
_entity.id
_entity.type
_entity.pdbx_description
1 polymer ?
#
loop_
_entity_poly.entity_id
_entity_poly.type
_entity_poly.pdbx_seq_one_letter_code
_entity_poly.pdbx_strand_id
1 'polypeptide(L)' 'MRNLAGDKRRNLYYVIIGPELKTLYDLQALSLSANLVVNNSDMKYLDKILKKGFQDYETLFRPFVEIIQAKKE' A
#
# COMPACT_ATOMS: atom_id res chain seq x y z
N MET A 1 -3.66 -7.47 11.75
CA MET A 1 -4.28 -7.96 10.50
C MET A 1 -5.23 -9.16 10.65
N ARG A 2 -4.87 -10.22 11.38
CA ARG A 2 -5.68 -11.47 11.45
C ARG A 2 -7.14 -11.31 11.93
N ASN A 3 -7.45 -10.30 12.74
CA ASN A 3 -8.80 -10.09 13.31
C ASN A 3 -9.61 -8.96 12.67
N LEU A 4 -9.11 -8.29 11.61
CA LEU A 4 -9.94 -7.33 10.87
C LEU A 4 -10.87 -8.07 9.91
N ALA A 5 -12.12 -7.63 9.79
CA ALA A 5 -13.05 -8.11 8.76
C ALA A 5 -12.51 -7.84 7.33
N GLY A 6 -12.86 -8.71 6.38
CA GLY A 6 -12.26 -8.73 5.04
C GLY A 6 -12.58 -7.53 4.16
N ASP A 7 -13.69 -6.83 4.44
CA ASP A 7 -14.06 -5.53 3.87
C ASP A 7 -13.15 -4.42 4.40
N LYS A 8 -12.92 -4.37 5.72
CA LYS A 8 -12.07 -3.36 6.34
C LYS A 8 -10.60 -3.53 5.96
N ARG A 9 -10.12 -4.76 5.77
CA ARG A 9 -8.73 -5.02 5.33
C ARG A 9 -8.44 -4.51 3.92
N ARG A 10 -9.46 -4.47 3.04
CA ARG A 10 -9.30 -4.04 1.63
C ARG A 10 -9.26 -2.52 1.46
N ASN A 11 -9.64 -1.78 2.49
CA ASN A 11 -9.67 -0.31 2.48
C ASN A 11 -8.48 0.30 3.25
N LEU A 12 -7.42 -0.48 3.51
CA LEU A 12 -6.23 -0.02 4.20
C LEU A 12 -5.08 0.16 3.23
N TYR A 13 -4.39 1.29 3.35
CA TYR A 13 -3.06 1.47 2.80
C TYR A 13 -2.03 0.92 3.81
N TYR A 14 -1.56 -0.29 3.58
CA TYR A 14 -0.69 -1.05 4.50
C TYR A 14 0.74 -1.14 3.99
N VAL A 15 1.69 -0.85 4.88
CA VAL A 15 3.14 -0.77 4.61
C VAL A 15 3.89 -1.78 5.48
N ILE A 16 4.87 -2.48 4.89
CA ILE A 16 5.78 -3.38 5.61
C ILE A 16 7.17 -2.75 5.66
N ILE A 17 7.80 -2.81 6.83
CA ILE A 17 9.18 -2.34 7.04
C ILE A 17 10.03 -3.54 7.46
N GLY A 18 11.20 -3.70 6.86
CA GLY A 18 12.11 -4.80 7.19
C GLY A 18 13.48 -4.70 6.49
N PRO A 19 14.53 -5.32 7.05
CA PRO A 19 15.91 -5.16 6.57
C PRO A 19 16.16 -5.83 5.21
N GLU A 20 15.36 -6.84 4.85
CA GLU A 20 15.45 -7.60 3.58
C GLU A 20 14.54 -7.02 2.47
N LEU A 21 13.85 -5.91 2.75
CA LEU A 21 12.93 -5.29 1.80
C LEU A 21 13.65 -4.32 0.88
N LYS A 22 13.18 -4.20 -0.35
CA LYS A 22 13.64 -3.18 -1.28
C LYS A 22 12.60 -2.07 -1.34
N THR A 23 12.94 -0.90 -0.80
CA THR A 23 12.04 0.26 -0.74
C THR A 23 11.40 0.56 -2.09
N LEU A 24 10.09 0.78 -2.11
CA LEU A 24 9.31 1.08 -3.33
C LEU A 24 9.41 -0.01 -4.42
N TYR A 25 9.61 -1.28 -4.05
CA TYR A 25 9.61 -2.38 -5.01
C TYR A 25 8.26 -3.07 -5.09
N ASP A 26 7.46 -2.68 -6.08
CA ASP A 26 6.06 -3.09 -6.22
C ASP A 26 5.86 -4.60 -6.32
N LEU A 27 6.74 -5.32 -7.01
CA LEU A 27 6.64 -6.78 -7.13
C LEU A 27 6.86 -7.51 -5.80
N GLN A 28 7.72 -6.97 -4.93
CA GLN A 28 7.92 -7.51 -3.58
C GLN A 28 6.77 -7.08 -2.65
N ALA A 29 6.23 -5.87 -2.80
CA ALA A 29 5.01 -5.49 -2.09
C ALA A 29 3.83 -6.40 -2.46
N LEU A 30 3.66 -6.70 -3.75
CA LEU A 30 2.64 -7.59 -4.27
C LEU A 30 2.77 -9.00 -3.71
N SER A 31 3.98 -9.58 -3.71
CA SER A 31 4.21 -10.93 -3.17
C SER A 31 3.92 -11.03 -1.66
N LEU A 32 4.01 -9.91 -0.93
CA LEU A 32 3.70 -9.80 0.49
C LEU A 32 2.28 -9.30 0.78
N SER A 33 1.44 -9.10 -0.25
CA SER A 33 0.09 -8.53 -0.11
C SER A 33 0.08 -7.18 0.63
N ALA A 34 1.08 -6.35 0.36
CA ALA A 34 1.23 -4.99 0.90
C ALA A 34 1.09 -3.94 -0.19
N ASN A 35 0.77 -2.71 0.21
CA ASN A 35 0.76 -1.57 -0.72
C ASN A 35 2.15 -0.96 -0.91
N LEU A 36 3.05 -1.17 0.06
CA LEU A 36 4.40 -0.64 0.03
C LEU A 36 5.31 -1.48 0.94
N VAL A 37 6.55 -1.63 0.52
CA VAL A 37 7.64 -2.21 1.32
C VAL A 37 8.74 -1.16 1.50
N VAL A 38 9.36 -1.13 2.68
CA VAL A 38 10.38 -0.14 3.05
C VAL A 38 11.55 -0.84 3.74
N ASN A 39 12.78 -0.55 3.30
CA ASN A 39 13.97 -1.00 4.00
C ASN A 39 14.23 -0.15 5.25
N ASN A 40 14.69 -0.76 6.33
CA ASN A 40 15.18 -0.05 7.51
C ASN A 40 16.25 1.01 7.19
N SER A 41 17.11 0.80 6.19
CA SER A 41 18.16 1.74 5.78
C SER A 41 17.62 3.07 5.22
N ASP A 42 16.39 3.06 4.71
CA ASP A 42 15.75 4.21 4.06
C ASP A 42 14.78 4.96 4.98
N MET A 43 14.69 4.57 6.25
CA MET A 43 13.75 5.15 7.23
C MET A 43 13.90 6.66 7.41
N LYS A 44 15.10 7.22 7.16
CA LYS A 44 15.35 8.66 7.16
C LYS A 44 14.57 9.44 6.08
N TYR A 45 13.99 8.74 5.09
CA TYR A 45 13.20 9.31 3.99
C TYR A 45 11.73 8.86 4.06
N LEU A 46 11.27 8.33 5.19
CA LEU A 46 9.96 7.70 5.31
C LEU A 46 8.82 8.64 4.87
N ASP A 47 8.91 9.93 5.19
CA ASP A 47 7.94 10.95 4.78
C ASP A 47 7.76 11.01 3.25
N LYS A 48 8.88 11.06 2.52
CA LYS A 48 8.90 11.10 1.05
C LYS A 48 8.45 9.78 0.45
N ILE A 49 8.88 8.66 1.04
CA ILE A 49 8.53 7.32 0.61
C ILE A 49 7.01 7.11 0.73
N LEU A 50 6.42 7.43 1.89
CA LEU A 50 4.98 7.32 2.12
C LEU A 50 4.19 8.22 1.17
N LYS A 51 4.63 9.47 0.96
CA LYS A 51 3.97 10.39 0.03
C LYS A 51 3.96 9.84 -1.40
N LYS A 52 5.10 9.33 -1.88
CA LYS A 52 5.22 8.74 -3.22
C LYS A 52 4.35 7.48 -3.34
N GLY A 53 4.48 6.55 -2.40
CA GLY A 53 3.73 5.30 -2.43
C GLY A 53 2.21 5.52 -2.36
N PHE A 54 1.76 6.52 -1.60
CA PHE A 54 0.34 6.86 -1.52
C PHE A 54 -0.15 7.52 -2.82
N GLN A 55 0.64 8.41 -3.44
CA GLN A 55 0.34 8.97 -4.75
C GLN A 55 0.22 7.90 -5.84
N ASP A 56 1.11 6.90 -5.82
CA ASP A 56 1.08 5.78 -6.75
C ASP A 56 -0.17 4.92 -6.55
N TYR A 57 -0.50 4.62 -5.29
CA TYR A 57 -1.72 3.90 -4.94
C TYR A 57 -2.98 4.65 -5.41
N GLU A 58 -3.09 5.94 -5.12
CA GLU A 58 -4.23 6.74 -5.57
C GLU A 58 -4.33 6.77 -7.09
N THR A 59 -3.21 6.99 -7.79
CA THR A 59 -3.19 7.04 -9.27
C THR A 59 -3.64 5.71 -9.88
N LEU A 60 -3.23 4.59 -9.30
CA LEU A 60 -3.55 3.26 -9.82
C LEU A 60 -4.97 2.82 -9.44
N PHE A 61 -5.38 3.01 -8.18
CA PHE A 61 -6.58 2.36 -7.63
C PHE A 61 -7.80 3.27 -7.58
N ARG A 62 -7.65 4.60 -7.55
CA ARG A 62 -8.79 5.52 -7.46
C ARG A 62 -9.85 5.31 -8.54
N PRO A 63 -9.50 5.12 -9.84
CA PRO A 63 -10.52 4.84 -10.87
C PRO A 63 -11.34 3.58 -10.57
N PHE A 64 -10.71 2.54 -10.01
CA PHE A 64 -11.39 1.30 -9.65
C PHE A 64 -12.31 1.49 -8.44
N VAL A 65 -11.86 2.24 -7.44
CA VAL A 65 -12.65 2.55 -6.25
C VAL A 65 -13.90 3.34 -6.63
N GLU A 66 -13.77 4.34 -7.49
CA GLU A 66 -14.88 5.14 -8.02
C GLU A 66 -15.91 4.27 -8.75
N ILE A 67 -15.47 3.33 -9.60
CA ILE A 67 -16.36 2.38 -10.29
C ILE A 67 -17.09 1.46 -9.31
N ILE A 68 -16.40 0.95 -8.29
CA ILE A 68 -17.01 0.04 -7.28
C ILE A 68 -18.04 0.79 -6.44
N GLN A 69 -17.80 2.06 -6.11
CA GLN A 69 -18.73 2.90 -5.37
C GLN A 69 -19.96 3.26 -6.21
N ALA A 70 -19.77 3.66 -7.46
CA ALA A 70 -20.86 3.99 -8.38
C ALA A 70 -21.82 2.81 -8.64
N LYS A 71 -21.34 1.56 -8.54
CA LYS A 71 -22.17 0.35 -8.68
C LYS A 71 -22.96 -0.03 -7.42
N LYS A 72 -22.77 0.69 -6.31
CA LYS A 72 -23.52 0.47 -5.06
C LYS A 72 -24.77 1.35 -4.94
N GLU A 73 -24.95 2.31 -5.85
CA GLU A 73 -26.16 3.12 -6.03
C GLU A 73 -27.12 2.44 -7.01
#